data_AF-A0A817MJI0-F1
#
_entry.id   AF-A0A817MJI0-F1
#
_cell.length_a   1.000
_cell.length_b   1.000
_cell.length_c   1.000
_cell.angle_alpha   90.00
_cell.angle_beta   90.00
_cell.angle_gamma   90.00
#
_symmetry.space_group_name_H-M   'P 1'
#
loop_
_entity.id
_entity.type
_entity.pdbx_description
1 polymer ?
#
loop_
_entity_poly.entity_id
_entity_poly.type
_entity_poly.pdbx_seq_one_letter_code
_entity_poly.pdbx_strand_id
1 'polypeptide(L)'
;MRRLRGSRSNTEHIAIHDKDGNVLTNSKDRLKRWREYFDEMFNVNTAVNEQTLQQIPTSFIDQQELSRQDAVPTVGEVVRPIQQIKNRRAPGKDEVAAELLKAGGLPLAEWIHEIIRVIWEHEVM
;
A
#
# COMPACT_ATOMS: atom_id res chain seq x y z
N MET A 1 27.09 17.18 -7.24
CA MET A 1 26.76 16.23 -6.14
C MET A 1 25.92 16.93 -5.08
N ARG A 2 24.64 16.55 -4.91
CA ARG A 2 23.78 17.06 -3.82
C ARG A 2 23.98 16.17 -2.59
N ARG A 3 24.55 16.72 -1.52
CA ARG A 3 24.58 16.06 -0.21
C ARG A 3 23.26 16.33 0.50
N LEU A 4 22.48 15.27 0.76
CA LEU A 4 21.35 15.33 1.68
C LEU A 4 21.91 15.53 3.09
N ARG A 5 21.76 16.73 3.65
CA ARG A 5 21.92 16.90 5.10
C ARG A 5 20.69 16.31 5.75
N GLY A 6 20.78 15.04 6.17
CA GLY A 6 19.90 14.53 7.20
C GLY A 6 20.17 15.35 8.46
N SER A 7 19.19 16.15 8.88
CA SER A 7 19.21 16.72 10.22
C SER A 7 19.30 15.54 11.18
N ARG A 8 20.38 15.44 11.96
CA ARG A 8 20.43 14.53 13.10
C ARG A 8 19.44 15.08 14.12
N SER A 9 18.16 14.71 14.01
CA SER A 9 17.25 14.86 15.13
C SER A 9 17.84 14.03 16.25
N ASN A 10 18.15 14.66 17.38
CA ASN A 10 18.70 13.98 18.53
C ASN A 10 17.67 12.96 19.03
N THR A 11 17.81 11.69 18.64
CA THR A 11 16.88 10.59 18.98
C THR A 11 16.83 10.32 20.49
N GLU A 12 17.69 10.99 21.28
CA GLU A 12 17.79 10.81 22.72
C GLU A 12 16.57 11.29 23.50
N HIS A 13 15.70 12.13 22.91
CA HIS A 13 14.62 12.78 23.65
C HIS A 13 13.19 12.50 23.15
N ILE A 14 12.92 11.30 22.62
CA ILE A 14 11.52 10.85 22.51
C ILE A 14 11.08 10.42 23.92
N ALA A 15 10.61 11.39 24.70
CA ALA A 15 9.87 11.15 25.92
C ALA A 15 8.54 10.48 25.53
N ILE A 16 8.35 9.22 25.95
CA ILE A 16 7.07 8.54 25.81
C ILE A 16 6.48 8.33 27.20
N HIS A 17 5.16 8.31 27.30
CA HIS A 17 4.50 8.04 28.56
C HIS A 17 4.20 6.54 28.71
N ASP A 18 4.28 6.04 29.94
CA ASP A 18 3.67 4.75 30.28
C ASP A 18 2.13 4.84 30.23
N LYS A 19 1.44 3.79 30.66
CA LYS A 19 -0.03 3.78 30.67
C LYS A 19 -0.63 4.72 31.71
N ASP A 20 0.10 4.98 32.79
CA ASP A 20 -0.33 5.81 33.90
C ASP A 20 0.02 7.30 33.67
N GLY A 21 0.66 7.62 32.54
CA GLY A 21 1.02 8.98 32.16
C GLY A 21 2.39 9.43 32.65
N ASN A 22 3.23 8.54 33.19
CA ASN A 22 4.58 8.89 33.62
C ASN A 22 5.57 8.85 32.46
N VAL A 23 6.53 9.78 32.45
CA VAL A 23 7.54 9.87 31.39
C VAL A 23 8.59 8.76 31.52
N LEU A 24 8.76 7.98 30.46
CA LEU A 24 9.81 6.97 30.31
C LEU A 24 11.04 7.57 29.63
N THR A 25 12.15 7.62 30.36
CA THR A 25 13.44 8.16 29.89
C THR A 25 14.41 7.06 29.46
N ASN A 26 14.30 5.85 30.03
CA ASN A 26 15.18 4.72 29.73
C ASN A 26 14.78 3.99 28.44
N SER A 27 15.75 3.75 27.56
CA SER A 27 15.53 3.06 26.27
C SER A 27 14.86 1.68 26.39
N LYS A 28 15.22 0.88 27.41
CA LYS A 28 14.62 -0.45 27.62
C LYS A 28 13.14 -0.36 27.97
N ASP A 29 12.79 0.56 28.87
CA ASP A 29 11.40 0.76 29.30
C ASP A 29 10.57 1.32 28.14
N ARG A 30 11.17 2.18 27.32
CA ARG A 30 10.52 2.64 26.08
C ARG A 30 10.20 1.48 25.14
N LEU A 31 11.17 0.61 24.86
CA LEU A 31 10.96 -0.55 24.00
C LEU A 31 9.90 -1.51 24.56
N LYS A 32 9.87 -1.68 25.88
CA LYS A 32 8.85 -2.48 26.57
C LYS A 32 7.46 -1.86 26.38
N ARG A 33 7.31 -0.55 26.61
CA ARG A 33 6.06 0.19 26.40
C ARG A 33 5.59 0.15 24.94
N TRP A 34 6.51 0.23 23.99
CA TRP A 34 6.23 0.04 22.55
C TRP A 34 5.69 -1.35 22.26
N ARG A 35 6.33 -2.40 22.79
CA ARG A 35 5.84 -3.79 22.65
C ARG A 35 4.43 -3.93 23.20
N GLU A 36 4.21 -3.47 24.43
CA GLU A 36 2.89 -3.51 25.09
C GLU A 36 1.82 -2.78 24.28
N TYR A 37 2.12 -1.58 23.79
CA TYR A 37 1.21 -0.81 22.93
C TYR A 37 0.78 -1.58 21.69
N PHE A 38 1.75 -2.14 20.97
CA PHE A 38 1.49 -2.85 19.72
C PHE A 38 0.79 -4.18 19.95
N ASP A 39 1.13 -4.89 21.02
CA ASP A 39 0.45 -6.12 21.41
C ASP A 39 -1.03 -5.86 21.67
N GLU A 40 -1.36 -4.84 22.47
CA GLU A 40 -2.76 -4.48 22.75
C GLU A 40 -3.51 -3.95 21.54
N MET A 41 -2.83 -3.22 20.65
CA MET A 41 -3.47 -2.63 19.47
C MET A 41 -3.74 -3.66 18.38
N PHE A 42 -2.84 -4.63 18.20
CA PHE A 42 -2.88 -5.55 17.05
C PHE A 42 -3.25 -6.99 17.40
N ASN A 43 -3.01 -7.44 18.63
CA ASN A 43 -3.39 -8.79 19.08
C ASN A 43 -4.74 -8.80 19.80
N VAL A 44 -5.64 -7.89 19.39
CA VAL A 44 -7.04 -7.96 19.79
C VAL A 44 -7.64 -9.20 19.15
N ASN A 45 -8.03 -10.18 19.97
CA ASN A 45 -8.80 -11.32 19.51
C ASN A 45 -10.22 -10.86 19.20
N THR A 46 -10.40 -10.22 18.04
CA THR A 46 -11.72 -9.83 17.54
C THR A 46 -12.48 -11.10 17.17
N ALA A 47 -13.41 -11.50 18.03
CA ALA A 47 -14.45 -12.44 17.64
C ALA A 47 -15.32 -11.74 16.59
N VAL A 48 -15.11 -12.09 15.32
CA VAL A 48 -15.94 -11.59 14.23
C VAL A 48 -17.32 -12.22 14.42
N ASN A 49 -18.29 -11.43 14.87
CA ASN A 49 -19.67 -11.88 15.00
C ASN A 49 -20.28 -11.98 13.58
N GLU A 50 -20.70 -13.18 13.19
CA GLU A 50 -21.37 -13.43 11.90
C GLU A 50 -22.61 -12.55 11.70
N GLN A 51 -23.34 -12.23 12.77
CA GLN A 51 -24.48 -11.30 12.72
C GLN A 51 -24.04 -9.89 12.32
N THR A 52 -22.86 -9.46 12.75
CA THR A 52 -22.28 -8.17 12.36
C THR A 52 -21.84 -8.19 10.91
N LEU A 53 -21.30 -9.32 10.41
CA LEU A 53 -20.94 -9.48 9.00
C LEU A 53 -22.17 -9.40 8.08
N GLN A 54 -23.29 -10.02 8.49
CA GLN A 54 -24.55 -9.97 7.73
C GLN A 54 -25.16 -8.57 7.68
N GLN A 55 -24.80 -7.67 8.61
CA GLN A 55 -25.23 -6.27 8.59
C GLN A 55 -24.36 -5.39 7.68
N ILE A 56 -23.21 -5.88 7.22
CA ILE A 56 -22.38 -5.15 6.25
C ILE A 56 -23.14 -5.13 4.92
N PRO A 57 -23.48 -3.94 4.39
CA PRO A 57 -24.13 -3.85 3.09
C PRO A 57 -23.23 -4.48 2.03
N THR A 58 -23.63 -5.62 1.47
CA THR A 58 -23.02 -6.13 0.25
C THR A 58 -23.35 -5.17 -0.88
N SER A 59 -22.34 -4.54 -1.45
CA SER A 59 -22.49 -3.80 -2.69
C SER A 59 -22.97 -4.77 -3.76
N PHE A 60 -24.22 -4.65 -4.20
CA PHE A 60 -24.69 -5.36 -5.37
C PHE A 60 -24.02 -4.74 -6.59
N ILE A 61 -23.04 -5.44 -7.14
CA ILE A 61 -22.51 -5.15 -8.46
C ILE A 61 -23.50 -5.77 -9.43
N ASP A 62 -24.08 -4.97 -10.32
CA ASP A 62 -24.97 -5.51 -11.33
C ASP A 62 -24.20 -6.46 -12.29
N GLN A 63 -24.94 -7.27 -13.04
CA GLN A 63 -24.33 -8.24 -13.96
C GLN A 63 -23.49 -7.57 -15.05
N GLN A 64 -23.79 -6.31 -15.40
CA GLN A 64 -23.04 -5.58 -16.42
C GLN A 64 -21.66 -5.19 -15.88
N GLU A 65 -21.60 -4.62 -14.67
CA GLU A 65 -20.35 -4.25 -14.03
C GLU A 65 -19.51 -5.47 -13.67
N LEU A 66 -20.14 -6.58 -13.27
CA LEU A 66 -19.42 -7.85 -13.05
C LEU A 66 -18.78 -8.34 -14.36
N SER A 67 -19.57 -8.40 -15.44
CA SER A 67 -19.05 -8.80 -16.76
C SER A 67 -17.93 -7.88 -17.26
N ARG A 68 -17.98 -6.58 -16.90
CA ARG A 68 -16.93 -5.62 -17.25
C ARG A 68 -15.65 -5.85 -16.46
N GLN A 69 -15.74 -6.26 -15.19
CA GLN A 69 -14.58 -6.55 -14.35
C GLN A 69 -13.91 -7.87 -14.72
N ASP A 70 -14.69 -8.86 -15.17
CA ASP A 70 -14.18 -10.16 -15.61
C ASP A 70 -13.62 -10.13 -17.05
N ALA A 71 -13.88 -9.05 -17.79
CA ALA A 71 -13.37 -8.87 -19.14
C ALA A 71 -11.83 -8.71 -19.14
N VAL A 72 -11.20 -9.18 -20.23
CA VAL A 72 -9.78 -8.98 -20.45
C VAL A 72 -9.44 -7.48 -20.40
N PRO A 73 -8.42 -7.07 -19.61
CA PRO A 73 -8.03 -5.67 -19.53
C PRO A 73 -7.71 -5.07 -20.90
N THR A 74 -8.10 -3.83 -21.11
CA THR A 74 -7.86 -3.09 -22.36
C THR A 74 -6.54 -2.29 -22.28
N VAL A 75 -5.95 -1.96 -23.43
CA VAL A 75 -4.77 -1.06 -23.48
C VAL A 75 -5.07 0.28 -22.80
N GLY A 76 -6.29 0.82 -22.95
CA GLY A 76 -6.71 2.06 -22.31
C GLY A 76 -6.74 1.98 -20.77
N GLU A 77 -6.99 0.80 -20.21
CA GLU A 77 -6.88 0.56 -18.76
C GLU A 77 -5.45 0.53 -18.25
N VAL A 78 -4.48 0.27 -19.11
CA VAL A 78 -3.04 0.36 -18.79
C VAL A 78 -2.50 1.78 -19.00
N VAL A 79 -2.90 2.44 -20.09
CA VAL A 79 -2.46 3.80 -20.41
C VAL A 79 -2.89 4.81 -19.34
N ARG A 80 -4.13 4.73 -18.86
CA ARG A 80 -4.68 5.68 -17.88
C ARG A 80 -3.85 5.74 -16.57
N PRO A 81 -3.56 4.62 -15.88
CA PRO A 81 -2.68 4.60 -14.72
C PRO A 81 -1.28 5.16 -15.01
N ILE A 82 -0.64 4.78 -16.12
CA ILE A 82 0.70 5.26 -16.49
C ILE A 82 0.73 6.80 -16.61
N GLN A 83 -0.36 7.41 -17.07
CA GLN A 83 -0.46 8.87 -17.12
C GLN A 83 -0.69 9.50 -15.73
N GLN A 84 -1.43 8.82 -14.85
CA GLN A 84 -1.84 9.31 -13.53
C GLN A 84 -0.76 9.16 -12.43
N ILE A 85 0.20 8.24 -12.56
CA ILE A 85 1.27 8.08 -11.56
C ILE A 85 2.03 9.40 -11.36
N LYS A 86 2.40 9.70 -10.11
CA LYS A 86 3.08 10.96 -9.77
C LYS A 86 4.57 10.88 -10.09
N ASN A 87 5.09 11.91 -10.74
CA ASN A 87 6.53 12.06 -10.98
C ASN A 87 7.27 12.36 -9.66
N ARG A 88 8.60 12.15 -9.66
CA ARG A 88 9.54 12.43 -8.57
C ARG A 88 9.26 11.61 -7.31
N ARG A 89 8.58 10.47 -7.47
CA ARG A 89 8.51 9.43 -6.45
C ARG A 89 9.77 8.57 -6.54
N ALA A 90 10.22 8.06 -5.41
CA ALA A 90 11.30 7.08 -5.41
C ALA A 90 10.84 5.84 -6.19
N PRO A 91 11.69 5.26 -7.05
CA PRO A 91 11.37 4.02 -7.75
C PRO A 91 11.23 2.86 -6.75
N GLY A 92 10.57 1.79 -7.20
CA GLY A 92 10.47 0.55 -6.43
C GLY A 92 11.79 -0.23 -6.42
N LYS A 93 11.72 -1.48 -5.97
CA LYS A 93 12.85 -2.43 -6.02
C LYS A 93 13.30 -2.74 -7.45
N ASP A 94 12.40 -2.56 -8.41
CA ASP A 94 12.65 -2.67 -9.84
C ASP A 94 13.47 -1.51 -10.43
N GLU A 95 13.73 -0.47 -9.62
CA GLU A 95 14.42 0.76 -10.03
C GLU A 95 13.71 1.53 -11.17
N VAL A 96 12.44 1.21 -11.45
CA VAL A 96 11.65 1.85 -12.51
C VAL A 96 10.97 3.10 -11.96
N ALA A 97 11.39 4.26 -12.45
CA ALA A 97 10.78 5.53 -12.10
C ALA A 97 9.49 5.78 -12.92
N ALA A 98 8.56 6.54 -12.32
CA ALA A 98 7.31 6.93 -12.98
C ALA A 98 7.56 7.70 -14.30
N GLU A 99 8.63 8.49 -14.35
CA GLU A 99 9.05 9.23 -15.55
C GLU A 99 9.45 8.31 -16.69
N LEU A 100 10.07 7.16 -16.38
CA LEU A 100 10.48 6.19 -17.39
C LEU A 100 9.26 5.53 -18.04
N LEU A 101 8.28 5.15 -17.20
CA LEU A 101 7.01 4.60 -17.67
C LEU A 101 6.25 5.59 -18.56
N LYS A 102 6.23 6.87 -18.19
CA LYS A 102 5.59 7.92 -19.01
C LYS A 102 6.35 8.20 -20.30
N ALA A 103 7.69 8.19 -20.26
CA ALA A 103 8.53 8.43 -21.42
C ALA A 103 8.40 7.33 -22.49
N GLY A 104 8.09 6.09 -22.08
CA GLY A 104 7.88 4.97 -22.99
C GLY A 104 6.64 5.09 -23.89
N GLY A 105 5.68 5.97 -23.55
CA GLY A 105 4.52 6.25 -24.38
C GLY A 105 3.64 5.03 -24.67
N LEU A 106 2.93 5.06 -25.80
CA LEU A 106 2.02 3.99 -26.21
C LEU A 106 2.73 2.63 -26.41
N PRO A 107 3.91 2.54 -27.07
CA PRO A 107 4.56 1.24 -27.29
C PRO A 107 4.88 0.50 -25.98
N LEU A 108 5.31 1.23 -24.94
CA LEU A 108 5.54 0.63 -23.62
C LEU A 108 4.24 0.17 -22.98
N ALA A 109 3.16 0.96 -23.10
CA ALA A 109 1.86 0.60 -22.56
C ALA A 109 1.27 -0.64 -23.24
N GLU A 110 1.44 -0.79 -24.56
CA GLU A 110 1.06 -1.99 -25.31
C GLU A 110 1.88 -3.21 -24.86
N TRP A 111 3.19 -3.05 -24.65
CA TRP A 111 4.03 -4.13 -24.14
C TRP A 111 3.63 -4.59 -22.74
N ILE A 112 3.34 -3.65 -21.82
CA ILE A 112 2.83 -3.96 -20.48
C ILE A 112 1.46 -4.63 -20.57
N HIS A 113 0.59 -4.15 -21.46
CA HIS A 113 -0.74 -4.74 -21.69
C HIS A 113 -0.66 -6.20 -22.14
N GLU A 114 0.26 -6.55 -23.04
CA GLU A 114 0.46 -7.95 -23.45
C GLU A 114 0.83 -8.84 -22.26
N ILE A 115 1.70 -8.39 -21.36
CA ILE A 115 2.05 -9.14 -20.15
C ILE A 115 0.82 -9.34 -19.25
N ILE A 116 0.06 -8.26 -19.00
CA ILE A 116 -1.15 -8.31 -18.17
C ILE A 116 -2.19 -9.23 -18.81
N ARG A 117 -2.38 -9.17 -20.13
CA ARG A 117 -3.31 -10.03 -20.88
C ARG A 117 -2.95 -11.50 -20.72
N VAL A 118 -1.67 -11.83 -20.93
CA VAL A 118 -1.18 -13.21 -20.79
C VAL A 118 -1.43 -13.74 -19.38
N ILE A 119 -1.11 -12.95 -18.34
CA ILE A 119 -1.37 -13.35 -16.95
C ILE A 119 -2.87 -13.57 -16.74
N TRP A 120 -3.71 -12.62 -17.16
CA TRP A 120 -5.16 -12.70 -17.01
C TRP A 120 -5.77 -13.95 -17.66
N GLU A 121 -5.31 -14.32 -18.86
CA GLU A 121 -5.84 -15.47 -19.61
C GLU A 121 -5.35 -16.83 -19.05
N HIS A 122 -4.22 -16.86 -18.34
CA HIS A 122 -3.56 -18.11 -17.92
C HIS A 122 -3.54 -18.32 -16.41
N GLU A 123 -3.99 -17.36 -15.60
CA GLU A 123 -4.10 -17.50 -14.16
C GLU A 123 -5.23 -18.46 -13.82
N VAL A 124 -4.87 -19.65 -13.32
CA VAL A 124 -5.82 -20.64 -12.80
C VAL A 124 -5.82 -20.50 -11.29
N MET A 125 -6.96 -20.12 -10.70
CA MET A 125 -7.18 -20.15 -9.24
C MET A 125 -7.34 -21.58 -8.72
#